data_AF-A0A8K0KTT7-F1
#
_entry.id   AF-A0A8K0KTT7-F1
#
_cell.length_a   1.000
_cell.length_b   1.000
_cell.length_c   1.000
_cell.angle_alpha   90.00
_cell.angle_beta   90.00
_cell.angle_gamma   90.00
#
_symmetry.space_group_name_H-M   'P 1'
#
loop_
_entity.id
_entity.type
_entity.pdbx_description
1 polymer ?
#
loop_
_entity_poly.entity_id
_entity_poly.type
_entity_poly.pdbx_seq_one_letter_code
_entity_poly.pdbx_strand_id
1 'polypeptide(L)'
;MHLIFWILVFIMVTVHNISSSILEKFDYLSESENTKQWKILGQEKDGIIILGLHVESPESELCSTLLMYDQQNKNHKVLYTFDKYVNFIQASMNQNHTLLGFVTKEKILVRDDVDAESVLETVYKAYLVEIPDGRSSALPIDLEFEQTRKIALQFLYWKKEPHIIEKERFIVLIHKEGSYSQEW
;
A
#
# COMPACT_ATOMS: atom_id res chain seq x y z
N MET A 1 2.55 13.66 -23.15
CA MET A 1 2.92 14.60 -22.07
C MET A 1 1.87 14.71 -20.95
N HIS A 2 0.61 14.31 -21.15
CA HIS A 2 -0.41 14.33 -20.09
C HIS A 2 -0.30 13.21 -19.04
N LEU A 3 0.29 12.05 -19.36
CA LEU A 3 0.34 10.90 -18.46
C LEU A 3 1.20 11.13 -17.21
N ILE A 4 2.32 11.85 -17.34
CA ILE A 4 3.28 12.12 -16.26
C ILE A 4 2.70 13.10 -15.23
N PHE A 5 1.88 14.05 -15.67
CA PHE A 5 1.25 15.02 -14.79
C PHE A 5 0.20 14.38 -13.87
N TRP A 6 -0.53 13.37 -14.37
CA TRP A 6 -1.49 12.61 -13.55
C TRP A 6 -0.82 11.63 -12.59
N ILE A 7 0.31 11.04 -12.99
CA ILE A 7 1.12 10.16 -12.11
C ILE A 7 1.65 10.95 -10.89
N LEU A 8 2.17 12.17 -11.11
CA LEU A 8 2.68 13.03 -10.02
C LEU A 8 1.57 13.56 -9.09
N VAL A 9 0.37 13.86 -9.62
CA VAL A 9 -0.76 14.30 -8.80
C VAL A 9 -1.27 13.17 -7.90
N PHE A 10 -1.27 11.91 -8.32
CA PHE A 10 -1.67 10.79 -7.47
C PHE A 10 -0.62 10.39 -6.41
N ILE A 11 0.68 10.56 -6.71
CA ILE A 11 1.76 10.22 -5.76
C ILE A 11 1.86 11.21 -4.58
N MET A 12 1.41 12.46 -4.76
CA MET A 12 1.52 13.52 -3.75
C MET A 12 0.19 14.01 -3.18
N VAL A 13 -0.95 13.67 -3.80
CA VAL A 13 -2.28 14.06 -3.33
C VAL A 13 -3.04 12.83 -2.86
N THR A 14 -2.82 12.40 -1.62
CA THR A 14 -3.73 11.44 -0.96
C THR A 14 -4.08 11.84 0.47
N VAL A 15 -3.93 13.13 0.81
CA VAL A 15 -4.27 13.63 2.16
C VAL A 15 -5.02 14.97 2.15
N HIS A 16 -5.08 15.70 1.02
CA HIS A 16 -5.64 17.06 1.03
C HIS A 16 -7.17 17.17 0.87
N ASN A 17 -7.90 16.07 0.68
CA ASN A 17 -9.36 16.16 0.51
C ASN A 17 -10.14 15.02 1.15
N ILE A 18 -9.67 14.55 2.31
CA ILE A 18 -10.41 13.58 3.11
C ILE A 18 -11.29 14.38 4.05
N SER A 19 -12.61 14.30 3.81
CA SER A 19 -13.59 14.94 4.69
C SER A 19 -13.42 14.43 6.12
N SER A 20 -13.62 15.31 7.11
CA SER A 20 -13.70 14.94 8.53
C SER A 20 -14.68 13.79 8.78
N SER A 21 -15.77 13.73 8.01
CA SER A 21 -16.76 12.64 8.08
C SER A 21 -16.19 11.26 7.73
N ILE A 22 -15.16 11.18 6.89
CA ILE A 22 -14.49 9.94 6.53
C ILE A 22 -13.52 9.53 7.65
N LEU A 23 -12.83 10.51 8.25
CA LEU A 23 -11.94 10.28 9.39
C LEU A 23 -12.74 9.76 10.60
N GLU A 24 -13.86 10.39 10.93
CA GLU A 24 -14.78 9.93 11.99
C GLU A 24 -15.27 8.50 11.75
N LYS A 25 -15.51 8.13 10.49
CA LYS A 25 -15.93 6.77 10.15
C LYS A 25 -14.81 5.76 10.35
N PHE A 26 -13.56 6.13 10.05
CA PHE A 26 -12.40 5.28 10.28
C PHE A 26 -12.08 5.14 11.76
N ASP A 27 -12.23 6.22 12.54
CA ASP A 27 -12.12 6.14 13.99
C ASP A 27 -13.20 5.22 14.58
N TYR A 28 -14.44 5.32 14.10
CA TYR A 28 -15.51 4.40 14.49
C TYR A 28 -15.20 2.93 14.12
N LEU A 29 -14.70 2.68 12.91
CA LEU A 29 -14.28 1.33 12.51
C LEU A 29 -13.15 0.83 13.43
N SER A 30 -12.22 1.71 13.78
CA SER A 30 -11.09 1.39 14.64
C SER A 30 -11.52 0.99 16.06
N GLU A 31 -12.48 1.71 16.63
CA GLU A 31 -13.06 1.41 17.95
C GLU A 31 -13.83 0.08 17.93
N SER A 32 -14.55 -0.21 16.84
CA SER A 32 -15.35 -1.43 16.72
C SER A 32 -14.51 -2.70 16.54
N GLU A 33 -13.31 -2.59 15.96
CA GLU A 33 -12.45 -3.72 15.61
C GLU A 33 -11.25 -3.90 16.57
N ASN A 34 -11.22 -3.25 17.74
CA ASN A 34 -10.03 -3.22 18.62
C ASN A 34 -8.75 -2.78 17.88
N THR A 35 -8.89 -1.88 16.92
CA THR A 35 -7.77 -1.37 16.12
C THR A 35 -7.01 -0.34 16.93
N LYS A 36 -5.69 -0.52 17.05
CA LYS A 36 -4.84 0.45 17.74
C LYS A 36 -4.42 1.61 16.85
N GLN A 37 -4.21 1.31 15.57
CA GLN A 37 -3.65 2.25 14.61
C GLN A 37 -4.21 1.96 13.22
N TRP A 38 -4.51 3.02 12.48
CA TRP A 38 -4.91 2.93 11.09
C TRP A 38 -4.13 3.95 10.27
N LYS A 39 -3.99 3.67 8.97
CA LYS A 39 -3.30 4.54 8.02
C LYS A 39 -3.91 4.41 6.64
N ILE A 40 -4.00 5.53 5.93
CA ILE A 40 -4.34 5.54 4.51
C ILE A 40 -3.10 5.18 3.70
N LEU A 41 -3.25 4.17 2.86
CA LEU A 41 -2.17 3.58 2.08
C LEU A 41 -2.28 3.92 0.59
N GLY A 42 -3.46 4.27 0.11
CA GLY A 42 -3.68 4.66 -1.28
C GLY A 42 -5.11 5.10 -1.52
N GLN A 43 -5.32 5.77 -2.65
CA GLN A 43 -6.64 6.06 -3.19
C GLN A 43 -6.62 5.76 -4.68
N GLU A 44 -7.60 5.01 -5.14
CA GLU A 44 -7.73 4.64 -6.54
C GLU A 44 -8.58 5.63 -7.33
N LYS A 45 -8.50 5.53 -8.65
CA LYS A 45 -9.14 6.46 -9.59
C LYS A 45 -10.67 6.51 -9.44
N ASP A 46 -11.29 5.41 -9.02
CA ASP A 46 -12.73 5.31 -8.78
C ASP A 46 -13.17 5.86 -7.41
N GLY A 47 -12.21 6.32 -6.61
CA GLY A 47 -12.45 6.92 -5.29
C GLY A 47 -12.34 5.92 -4.14
N ILE A 48 -12.02 4.65 -4.41
CA ILE A 48 -11.76 3.68 -3.35
C ILE A 48 -10.53 4.09 -2.56
N ILE A 49 -10.64 4.08 -1.24
CA ILE A 49 -9.52 4.28 -0.32
C ILE A 49 -9.03 2.93 0.16
N ILE A 50 -7.72 2.73 0.17
CA ILE A 50 -7.08 1.56 0.78
C ILE A 50 -6.51 1.97 2.14
N LEU A 51 -6.84 1.21 3.17
CA LEU A 51 -6.38 1.40 4.55
C LEU A 51 -5.55 0.21 5.02
N GLY A 52 -4.58 0.51 5.89
CA GLY A 52 -3.88 -0.47 6.72
C GLY A 52 -4.27 -0.27 8.17
N LEU A 53 -4.67 -1.35 8.84
CA LEU A 53 -5.08 -1.37 10.24
C LEU A 53 -4.16 -2.31 11.01
N HIS A 54 -3.88 -1.96 12.25
CA HIS A 54 -3.19 -2.82 13.20
C HIS A 54 -4.16 -3.17 14.33
N VAL A 55 -4.51 -4.45 14.41
CA VAL A 55 -5.55 -4.99 15.29
C VAL A 55 -4.88 -5.91 16.30
N GLU A 56 -5.27 -5.81 17.58
CA GLU A 56 -4.84 -6.81 18.56
C GLU A 56 -5.59 -8.12 18.33
N SER A 57 -4.84 -9.20 18.15
CA SER A 57 -5.40 -10.53 18.13
C SER A 57 -5.86 -10.93 19.54
N PRO A 58 -6.80 -11.90 19.66
CA PRO A 58 -7.17 -12.48 20.96
C PRO A 58 -5.98 -13.06 21.74
N GLU A 59 -4.89 -13.40 21.05
CA GLU A 59 -3.65 -13.94 21.62
C GLU A 59 -2.66 -12.84 22.05
N SER A 60 -3.08 -11.56 21.99
CA SER A 60 -2.28 -10.37 22.32
C SER A 60 -1.12 -10.08 21.37
N GLU A 61 -1.14 -10.65 20.17
CA GLU A 61 -0.20 -10.31 19.09
C GLU A 61 -0.82 -9.28 18.14
N LEU A 62 -0.04 -8.29 17.70
CA LEU A 62 -0.54 -7.23 16.81
C LEU A 62 -0.57 -7.76 15.37
N CYS A 63 -1.76 -8.04 14.85
CA CYS A 63 -2.00 -8.43 13.47
C CYS A 63 -2.20 -7.19 12.58
N SER A 64 -2.04 -7.35 11.26
CA SER A 64 -2.23 -6.25 10.32
C SER A 64 -3.25 -6.61 9.24
N THR A 65 -4.16 -5.69 8.94
CA THR A 65 -5.24 -5.89 7.97
C THR A 65 -5.23 -4.79 6.93
N LEU A 66 -5.35 -5.17 5.66
CA LEU A 66 -5.59 -4.27 4.54
C LEU A 66 -7.07 -4.29 4.20
N LEU A 67 -7.68 -3.12 4.06
CA LEU A 67 -9.08 -2.99 3.70
C LEU A 67 -9.31 -1.90 2.66
N MET A 68 -10.34 -2.09 1.85
CA MET A 68 -10.86 -1.06 0.96
C MET A 68 -12.07 -0.39 1.59
N TYR A 69 -12.21 0.91 1.36
CA TYR A 69 -13.39 1.69 1.65
C TYR A 69 -13.92 2.34 0.37
N ASP A 70 -15.13 1.97 -0.01
CA ASP A 70 -15.86 2.60 -1.11
C ASP A 70 -16.64 3.80 -0.55
N GLN A 71 -16.16 5.00 -0.87
CA GLN A 71 -16.80 6.24 -0.41
C GLN A 71 -18.21 6.43 -0.98
N GLN A 72 -18.44 5.98 -2.21
CA GLN A 72 -19.72 6.17 -2.90
C GLN A 72 -20.79 5.28 -2.27
N ASN A 73 -20.45 4.01 -2.03
CA ASN A 73 -21.36 3.02 -1.45
C ASN A 73 -21.32 2.99 0.10
N LYS A 74 -20.42 3.77 0.71
CA LYS A 74 -20.20 3.84 2.18
C LYS A 74 -19.97 2.48 2.83
N ASN A 75 -19.30 1.57 2.12
CA ASN A 75 -19.01 0.23 2.61
C ASN A 75 -17.50 0.00 2.67
N HIS A 76 -17.09 -1.03 3.40
CA HIS A 76 -15.71 -1.49 3.44
C HIS A 76 -15.65 -2.99 3.19
N LYS A 77 -14.50 -3.46 2.74
CA LYS A 77 -14.21 -4.88 2.54
C LYS A 77 -12.76 -5.15 2.95
N VAL A 78 -12.57 -6.19 3.76
CA VAL A 78 -11.24 -6.72 4.05
C VAL A 78 -10.64 -7.28 2.76
N LEU A 79 -9.47 -6.78 2.39
CA LEU A 79 -8.72 -7.24 1.23
C LEU A 79 -7.77 -8.37 1.61
N TYR A 80 -7.08 -8.24 2.75
CA TYR A 80 -6.12 -9.22 3.23
C TYR A 80 -5.82 -9.03 4.71
N THR A 81 -5.63 -10.12 5.45
CA THR A 81 -5.21 -10.10 6.87
C THR A 81 -3.93 -10.89 7.05
N PHE A 82 -2.96 -10.28 7.73
CA PHE A 82 -1.70 -10.87 8.14
C PHE A 82 -1.80 -11.33 9.59
N ASP A 83 -1.26 -12.50 9.86
CA ASP A 83 -1.09 -13.08 11.20
C ASP A 83 -0.10 -12.30 12.08
N LYS A 84 0.72 -11.45 11.46
CA LYS A 84 1.75 -10.64 12.14
C LYS A 84 1.62 -9.15 11.86
N TYR A 85 2.41 -8.37 12.59
CA TYR A 85 2.57 -6.94 12.32
C TYR A 85 3.31 -6.73 11.00
N VAL A 86 2.76 -5.89 10.13
CA VAL A 86 3.37 -5.51 8.85
C VAL A 86 3.33 -3.99 8.70
N ASN A 87 4.50 -3.36 8.61
CA ASN A 87 4.58 -1.91 8.45
C ASN A 87 4.29 -1.49 7.00
N PHE A 88 3.02 -1.17 6.73
CA PHE A 88 2.59 -0.74 5.40
C PHE A 88 2.97 0.70 5.08
N ILE A 89 3.59 0.88 3.92
CA ILE A 89 3.99 2.19 3.41
C ILE A 89 2.94 2.74 2.46
N GLN A 90 2.49 1.92 1.51
CA GLN A 90 1.58 2.28 0.44
C GLN A 90 0.91 1.00 -0.10
N ALA A 91 -0.28 1.14 -0.70
CA ALA A 91 -0.97 0.06 -1.39
C ALA A 91 -1.75 0.58 -2.60
N SER A 92 -1.90 -0.26 -3.62
CA SER A 92 -2.68 0.00 -4.81
C SER A 92 -3.39 -1.27 -5.29
N MET A 93 -4.53 -1.12 -5.96
CA MET A 93 -5.37 -2.21 -6.45
C MET A 93 -5.60 -2.09 -7.95
N ASN A 94 -5.68 -3.23 -8.65
CA ASN A 94 -5.96 -3.22 -10.08
C ASN A 94 -7.39 -2.77 -10.37
N GLN A 95 -7.67 -2.40 -11.62
CA GLN A 95 -8.99 -1.88 -12.04
C GLN A 95 -10.17 -2.84 -11.78
N ASN A 96 -9.93 -4.14 -11.62
CA ASN A 96 -10.98 -5.13 -11.38
C ASN A 96 -11.13 -5.52 -9.91
N HIS A 97 -10.30 -4.97 -9.02
CA HIS A 97 -10.29 -5.29 -7.59
C HIS A 97 -10.05 -6.77 -7.29
N THR A 98 -9.19 -7.39 -8.09
CA THR A 98 -8.76 -8.80 -7.97
C THR A 98 -7.32 -8.95 -7.51
N LEU A 99 -6.48 -7.93 -7.72
CA LEU A 99 -5.09 -7.91 -7.32
C LEU A 99 -4.81 -6.68 -6.46
N LEU A 100 -4.13 -6.93 -5.34
CA LEU A 100 -3.61 -5.92 -4.45
C LEU A 100 -2.09 -5.93 -4.50
N GLY A 101 -1.51 -4.76 -4.71
CA GLY A 101 -0.09 -4.52 -4.59
C GLY A 101 0.16 -3.63 -3.38
N PHE A 102 1.18 -3.94 -2.59
CA PHE A 102 1.50 -3.16 -1.41
C PHE A 102 3.00 -3.12 -1.15
N VAL A 103 3.41 -2.07 -0.45
CA VAL A 103 4.81 -1.82 -0.08
C VAL A 103 4.94 -1.90 1.43
N THR A 104 5.92 -2.66 1.91
CA THR A 104 6.28 -2.74 3.33
C THR A 104 7.59 -2.02 3.61
N LYS A 105 7.84 -1.74 4.89
CA LYS A 105 9.12 -1.23 5.38
C LYS A 105 9.63 -2.12 6.51
N GLU A 106 10.85 -2.61 6.35
CA GLU A 106 11.50 -3.50 7.30
C GLU A 106 12.86 -2.93 7.70
N LYS A 107 13.35 -3.32 8.88
CA LYS A 107 14.75 -3.09 9.26
C LYS A 107 15.48 -4.42 9.18
N ILE A 108 16.54 -4.49 8.40
CA ILE A 108 17.38 -5.69 8.27
C ILE A 108 18.72 -5.43 8.95
N LEU A 109 19.32 -6.49 9.50
CA LEU A 109 20.69 -6.46 9.99
C LEU A 109 21.63 -6.74 8.83
N VAL A 110 22.45 -5.76 8.47
CA VAL A 110 23.53 -5.91 7.51
C VAL A 110 24.82 -6.10 8.31
N ARG A 111 25.56 -7.17 8.01
CA ARG A 111 26.90 -7.36 8.55
C ARG A 111 27.87 -6.58 7.67
N ASP A 112 28.60 -5.66 8.27
CA ASP A 112 29.73 -5.05 7.59
C ASP A 112 30.91 -6.03 7.63
N ASP A 113 31.50 -6.34 6.48
CA ASP A 113 32.63 -7.29 6.41
C ASP A 113 33.92 -6.69 7.00
N VAL A 114 33.93 -5.37 7.25
CA VAL A 114 35.11 -4.60 7.67
C VAL A 114 35.12 -4.33 9.18
N ASP A 115 33.96 -4.08 9.79
CA ASP A 115 33.78 -3.89 11.23
C ASP A 115 32.71 -4.86 11.73
N ALA A 116 33.00 -5.63 12.78
CA ALA A 116 32.11 -6.67 13.32
C ALA A 116 30.80 -6.12 13.96
N GLU A 117 30.43 -4.87 13.67
CA GLU A 117 29.22 -4.21 14.13
C GLU A 117 28.11 -4.37 13.10
N SER A 118 27.00 -4.99 13.51
CA SER A 118 25.82 -5.11 12.66
C SER A 118 25.09 -3.78 12.58
N VAL A 119 24.89 -3.25 11.37
CA VAL A 119 24.12 -2.02 11.14
C VAL A 119 22.67 -2.39 10.79
N LEU A 120 21.71 -1.66 11.35
CA LEU A 120 20.30 -1.78 10.97
C LEU A 120 20.01 -0.91 9.76
N GLU A 121 19.86 -1.53 8.60
CA GLU A 121 19.45 -0.85 7.37
C GLU A 121 17.93 -0.89 7.20
N THR A 122 17.36 0.19 6.68
CA THR A 122 15.93 0.27 6.36
C THR A 122 15.71 -0.13 4.91
N VAL A 123 14.75 -1.01 4.69
CA VAL A 123 14.46 -1.52 3.36
C VAL A 123 12.97 -1.55 3.06
N TYR A 124 12.66 -1.31 1.79
CA TYR A 124 11.32 -1.30 1.25
C TYR A 124 11.18 -2.44 0.25
N LYS A 125 10.09 -3.18 0.39
CA LYS A 125 9.76 -4.32 -0.46
C LYS A 125 8.35 -4.17 -1.02
N ALA A 126 8.16 -4.63 -2.24
CA ALA A 126 6.86 -4.60 -2.92
C ALA A 126 6.33 -6.02 -3.11
N TYR A 127 5.04 -6.19 -2.87
CA TYR A 127 4.36 -7.47 -2.92
C TYR A 127 3.12 -7.37 -3.79
N LEU A 128 2.71 -8.50 -4.36
CA LEU A 128 1.41 -8.70 -5.00
C LEU A 128 0.66 -9.82 -4.31
N VAL A 129 -0.66 -9.67 -4.16
CA VAL A 129 -1.52 -10.73 -3.66
C VAL A 129 -2.86 -10.70 -4.38
N GLU A 130 -3.40 -11.88 -4.67
CA GLU A 130 -4.77 -12.01 -5.14
C GLU A 130 -5.73 -11.75 -3.98
N ILE A 131 -6.71 -10.87 -4.23
CA ILE A 131 -7.75 -10.56 -3.24
C ILE A 131 -8.67 -11.77 -3.15
N PRO A 132 -8.86 -12.38 -1.96
CA PRO A 132 -9.68 -13.58 -1.81
C PRO A 132 -11.12 -13.35 -2.30
N ASP A 133 -11.62 -14.30 -3.09
CA ASP A 133 -13.01 -14.35 -3.58
C ASP A 133 -13.86 -15.39 -2.83
N GLY A 134 -13.36 -15.89 -1.68
CA GLY A 134 -13.99 -16.91 -0.86
C GLY A 134 -13.56 -18.35 -1.20
N ARG A 135 -12.68 -18.57 -2.18
CA ARG A 135 -12.23 -19.91 -2.59
C ARG A 135 -10.85 -20.30 -2.05
N SER A 136 -9.96 -19.34 -1.79
CA SER A 136 -8.68 -19.55 -1.10
C SER A 136 -8.02 -18.22 -0.72
N SER A 137 -7.19 -18.23 0.32
CA SER A 137 -6.29 -17.12 0.64
C SER A 137 -4.97 -17.32 -0.10
N ALA A 138 -4.64 -16.43 -1.04
CA ALA A 138 -3.37 -16.47 -1.74
C ALA A 138 -2.27 -15.87 -0.86
N LEU A 139 -1.09 -16.47 -0.84
CA LEU A 139 0.06 -15.87 -0.17
C LEU A 139 0.60 -14.69 -0.99
N PRO A 140 1.04 -13.59 -0.36
CA PRO A 140 1.70 -12.50 -1.05
C PRO A 140 2.98 -12.98 -1.75
N ILE A 141 3.11 -12.61 -3.01
CA ILE A 141 4.27 -12.84 -3.87
C ILE A 141 5.20 -11.65 -3.71
N ASP A 142 6.44 -11.91 -3.26
CA ASP A 142 7.51 -10.91 -3.26
C ASP A 142 7.90 -10.61 -4.72
N LEU A 143 7.99 -9.33 -5.07
CA LEU A 143 8.46 -8.90 -6.39
C LEU A 143 10.00 -8.98 -6.53
N GLU A 144 10.69 -9.49 -5.50
CA GLU A 144 12.14 -9.59 -5.40
C GLU A 144 12.81 -8.23 -5.63
N PHE A 145 12.11 -7.18 -5.21
CA PHE A 145 12.50 -5.79 -5.43
C PHE A 145 12.74 -5.11 -4.09
N GLU A 146 13.98 -5.23 -3.63
CA GLU A 146 14.44 -4.64 -2.38
C GLU A 146 15.12 -3.29 -2.64
N GLN A 147 14.74 -2.25 -1.90
CA GLN A 147 15.29 -0.90 -2.04
C GLN A 147 15.50 -0.21 -0.69
N THR A 148 16.62 0.49 -0.56
CA THR A 148 16.92 1.33 0.63
C THR A 148 16.19 2.67 0.59
N ARG A 149 15.74 3.07 -0.60
CA ARG A 149 14.91 4.26 -0.84
C ARG A 149 13.45 3.89 -0.79
N LYS A 150 12.60 4.85 -0.36
CA LYS A 150 11.15 4.67 -0.38
C LYS A 150 10.67 4.35 -1.79
N ILE A 151 9.83 3.33 -1.92
CA ILE A 151 9.20 2.96 -3.19
C ILE A 151 7.67 3.12 -3.12
N ALA A 152 7.03 3.13 -4.27
CA ALA A 152 5.59 3.04 -4.42
C ALA A 152 5.23 2.10 -5.58
N LEU A 153 4.13 1.38 -5.46
CA LEU A 153 3.57 0.52 -6.50
C LEU A 153 2.19 1.07 -6.91
N GLN A 154 1.98 1.27 -8.21
CA GLN A 154 0.69 1.76 -8.73
C GLN A 154 0.22 0.92 -9.91
N PHE A 155 -1.01 0.41 -9.84
CA PHE A 155 -1.64 -0.22 -11.00
C PHE A 155 -1.99 0.80 -12.08
N LEU A 156 -1.84 0.39 -13.34
CA LEU A 156 -2.18 1.22 -14.48
C LEU A 156 -3.63 0.94 -14.90
N TYR A 157 -4.40 2.02 -15.06
CA TYR A 157 -5.78 1.95 -15.53
C TYR A 157 -5.85 2.22 -17.04
N TRP A 158 -6.49 1.33 -17.79
CA TRP A 158 -6.65 1.50 -19.23
C TRP A 158 -8.05 1.09 -19.70
N LYS A 159 -8.38 1.45 -20.95
CA LYS A 159 -9.62 0.99 -21.58
C LYS A 159 -9.39 -0.44 -22.07
N LYS A 160 -10.11 -1.40 -21.50
CA LYS A 160 -10.03 -2.78 -21.94
C LYS A 160 -10.56 -2.92 -23.36
N GLU A 161 -9.80 -3.58 -24.22
CA GLU A 161 -10.30 -3.97 -25.54
C GLU A 161 -11.05 -5.31 -25.42
N PRO A 162 -12.28 -5.44 -25.94
CA PRO A 162 -13.17 -6.58 -25.67
C PRO A 162 -12.69 -7.96 -26.18
N HIS A 163 -11.50 -8.05 -26.78
CA HIS A 163 -10.98 -9.26 -27.41
C HIS A 163 -9.53 -9.59 -27.04
N ILE A 164 -8.93 -8.88 -26.09
CA ILE A 164 -7.55 -9.12 -25.66
C ILE A 164 -7.56 -9.64 -24.22
N ILE A 165 -6.92 -10.78 -23.99
CA ILE A 165 -6.58 -11.23 -22.63
C ILE A 165 -5.44 -10.33 -22.16
N GLU A 166 -5.82 -9.22 -21.53
CA GLU A 166 -4.87 -8.21 -21.08
C GLU A 166 -4.21 -8.67 -19.78
N LYS A 167 -2.87 -8.70 -19.79
CA LYS A 167 -2.09 -8.84 -18.56
C LYS A 167 -2.24 -7.58 -17.73
N GLU A 168 -2.40 -7.74 -16.42
CA GLU A 168 -2.36 -6.65 -15.46
C GLU A 168 -0.98 -5.96 -15.50
N ARG A 169 -0.95 -4.63 -15.43
CA ARG A 169 0.29 -3.83 -15.50
C ARG A 169 0.30 -2.85 -14.35
N PHE A 170 1.46 -2.71 -13.75
CA PHE A 170 1.73 -1.80 -12.66
C PHE A 170 3.12 -1.21 -12.86
N ILE A 171 3.39 -0.13 -12.16
CA ILE A 171 4.71 0.50 -12.10
C ILE A 171 5.21 0.48 -10.66
N VAL A 172 6.51 0.24 -10.50
CA VAL A 172 7.22 0.44 -9.23
C VAL A 172 8.10 1.67 -9.38
N LEU A 173 7.89 2.65 -8.51
CA LEU A 173 8.55 3.95 -8.51
C LEU A 173 9.53 4.00 -7.36
N ILE A 174 10.76 4.42 -7.63
CA ILE A 174 11.78 4.64 -6.60
C ILE A 174 11.85 6.14 -6.33
N HIS A 175 11.62 6.54 -5.08
CA HIS A 175 11.77 7.92 -4.67
C HIS A 175 13.25 8.31 -4.76
N LYS A 176 13.53 9.38 -5.50
CA LYS A 176 14.84 10.03 -5.52
C LYS A 176 14.68 11.51 -5.21
N GLU A 177 15.24 11.92 -4.08
CA GLU A 177 15.36 13.33 -3.71
C GLU A 177 16.42 14.00 -4.58
N GLY A 178 16.19 15.28 -4.91
CA GLY A 178 17.15 16.13 -5.62
C GLY A 178 17.14 17.51 -4.99
N SER A 179 18.32 18.11 -4.88
CA SER A 179 18.50 19.46 -4.36
C SER A 179 18.99 20.36 -5.49
N TYR A 180 18.41 21.55 -5.62
CA TYR A 180 18.91 22.59 -6.52
C TYR A 180 19.35 23.78 -5.68
N SER A 181 20.64 24.14 -5.77
CA SER A 181 21.17 25.39 -5.24
C SER A 181 21.67 26.24 -6.40
N GLN A 182 21.17 27.47 -6.46
CA GLN A 182 21.71 28.49 -7.35
C GLN A 182 22.80 29.22 -6.55
N GLU A 183 24.07 28.93 -6.84
CA GLU A 183 25.17 29.74 -6.32
C GLU A 183 25.17 31.07 -7.11
N TRP A 184 25.09 32.19 -6.38
CA TRP A 184 25.19 33.55 -6.91
C TRP A 184 26.64 34.01 -6.95
#